data_AF-A0A7L3W1Z9-F1
#
_entry.id   AF-A0A7L3W1Z9-F1
#
_cell.length_a   1.000
_cell.length_b   1.000
_cell.length_c   1.000
_cell.angle_alpha   90.00
_cell.angle_beta   90.00
_cell.angle_gamma   90.00
#
_symmetry.space_group_name_H-M   'P 1'
#
loop_
_entity.id
_entity.type
_entity.pdbx_description
1 polymer ?
#
loop_
_entity_poly.entity_id
_entity_poly.type
_entity_poly.pdbx_seq_one_letter_code
_entity_poly.pdbx_strand_id
1 'polypeptide(L)'
;GWCPLSPTGAQTTQLLVEPPWRPAVLWDRVTLTCQGSGTTGATTWYKDGQLWGQQGLDHLSVTESGTYTCYRPGSGHSPPIRVLDDELVLQVPARALLEGDTVTLHCRG
;
A
#
# COMPACT_ATOMS: atom_id res chain seq x y z
N GLY A 1 -12.44 -31.52 -13.30
CA GLY A 1 -12.14 -30.54 -14.37
C GLY A 1 -10.79 -29.95 -14.08
N TRP A 2 -9.92 -29.89 -15.08
CA TRP A 2 -8.56 -29.35 -14.92
C TRP A 2 -8.64 -27.85 -15.15
N CYS A 3 -8.24 -27.03 -14.17
CA CYS A 3 -8.04 -25.60 -14.38
C CYS A 3 -6.68 -25.40 -15.05
N PRO A 4 -6.60 -24.88 -16.29
CA PRO A 4 -5.33 -24.50 -16.86
C PRO A 4 -4.76 -23.33 -16.06
N LEU A 5 -3.50 -23.45 -15.65
CA LEU A 5 -2.70 -22.33 -15.19
C LEU A 5 -2.45 -21.43 -16.41
N SER A 6 -3.10 -20.28 -16.47
CA SER A 6 -2.74 -19.22 -17.42
C SER A 6 -1.32 -18.73 -17.10
N PRO A 7 -0.34 -18.81 -18.02
CA PRO A 7 1.01 -18.34 -17.78
C PRO A 7 1.12 -16.86 -18.15
N THR A 8 0.31 -16.02 -17.52
CA THR A 8 0.46 -14.57 -17.59
C THR A 8 0.07 -14.01 -16.23
N GLY A 9 1.00 -14.10 -15.28
CA GLY A 9 0.87 -13.41 -14.01
C GLY A 9 0.86 -11.91 -14.30
N ALA A 10 -0.33 -11.33 -14.50
CA ALA A 10 -0.50 -9.90 -14.46
C ALA A 10 -0.19 -9.47 -13.03
N GLN A 11 1.01 -8.93 -12.79
CA GLN A 11 1.35 -8.37 -11.48
C GLN A 11 0.41 -7.19 -11.24
N THR A 12 -0.51 -7.34 -10.30
CA THR A 12 -1.42 -6.27 -9.88
C THR A 12 -0.65 -5.16 -9.18
N THR A 13 -1.12 -3.92 -9.30
CA THR A 13 -0.53 -2.81 -8.55
C THR A 13 -0.73 -3.02 -7.05
N GLN A 14 0.32 -2.87 -6.26
CA GLN A 14 0.29 -3.01 -4.81
C GLN A 14 1.00 -1.84 -4.13
N LEU A 15 0.50 -1.47 -2.96
CA LEU A 15 1.17 -0.52 -2.08
C LEU A 15 1.88 -1.26 -0.95
N LEU A 16 3.18 -1.01 -0.85
CA LEU A 16 4.00 -1.35 0.30
C LEU A 16 4.08 -0.16 1.23
N VAL A 17 4.07 -0.42 2.53
CA VAL A 17 4.16 0.60 3.57
C VAL A 17 5.41 0.32 4.41
N GLU A 18 6.19 1.36 4.63
CA GLU A 18 7.35 1.38 5.51
C GLU A 18 7.10 2.45 6.59
N PRO A 19 7.09 2.11 7.89
CA PRO A 19 7.23 0.75 8.45
C PRO A 19 6.07 -0.20 8.06
N PRO A 20 6.26 -1.53 8.12
CA PRO A 20 5.32 -2.53 7.61
C PRO A 20 4.13 -2.80 8.55
N TRP A 21 3.49 -1.73 9.03
CA TRP A 21 2.36 -1.77 9.96
C TRP A 21 1.08 -1.24 9.30
N ARG A 22 -0.06 -1.86 9.65
CA ARG A 22 -1.39 -1.44 9.18
C ARG A 22 -2.37 -1.30 10.36
N PRO A 23 -3.18 -0.24 10.42
CA PRO A 23 -3.10 0.95 9.58
C PRO A 23 -1.77 1.69 9.80
N ALA A 24 -1.31 2.43 8.78
CA ALA A 24 -0.13 3.28 8.92
C ALA A 24 -0.50 4.49 9.79
N VAL A 25 0.43 5.01 10.58
CA VAL A 25 0.16 6.14 11.49
C VAL A 25 1.26 7.19 11.36
N LEU A 26 0.88 8.47 11.33
CA LEU A 26 1.79 9.59 11.07
C LEU A 26 2.81 9.87 12.18
N TRP A 27 2.68 9.26 13.36
CA TRP A 27 3.70 9.33 14.41
C TRP A 27 5.07 8.83 13.94
N ASP A 28 5.07 7.92 12.97
CA ASP A 28 6.27 7.45 12.31
C ASP A 28 6.39 8.07 10.91
N ARG A 29 7.61 8.09 10.37
CA ARG A 29 7.82 8.46 8.97
C ARG A 29 7.27 7.37 8.05
N VAL A 30 6.06 7.55 7.56
CA VAL A 30 5.40 6.62 6.64
C VAL A 30 5.86 6.86 5.20
N THR A 31 6.41 5.84 4.57
CA THR A 31 6.70 5.81 3.13
C THR A 31 5.84 4.76 2.44
N LEU A 32 5.10 5.17 1.43
CA LEU A 32 4.33 4.29 0.57
C LEU A 32 5.12 4.03 -0.71
N THR A 33 5.31 2.77 -1.08
CA THR A 33 5.94 2.39 -2.36
C THR A 33 4.90 1.69 -3.23
N CYS A 34 4.67 2.22 -4.42
CA CYS A 34 3.84 1.59 -5.43
C CYS A 34 4.66 0.56 -6.19
N GLN A 35 4.17 -0.67 -6.32
CA GLN A 35 4.76 -1.72 -7.15
C GLN A 35 3.73 -2.24 -8.13
N GLY A 36 4.18 -2.67 -9.30
CA GLY A 36 3.32 -3.22 -10.35
C GLY A 36 4.03 -3.20 -11.70
N SER A 37 3.49 -3.93 -12.67
CA SER A 37 3.97 -3.89 -14.05
C SER A 37 3.77 -2.52 -14.68
N GLY A 38 4.69 -2.13 -15.57
CA GLY A 38 4.65 -0.83 -16.25
C GLY A 38 6.03 -0.16 -16.29
N THR A 39 6.06 1.08 -16.78
CA THR A 39 7.27 1.90 -16.77
C THR A 39 7.52 2.43 -15.35
N THR A 40 8.72 2.19 -14.82
CA THR A 40 9.19 2.77 -13.56
C THR A 40 9.04 4.29 -13.58
N GLY A 41 8.49 4.87 -12.52
CA GLY A 41 8.21 6.30 -12.44
C GLY A 41 6.92 6.73 -13.14
N ALA A 42 6.22 5.88 -13.89
CA ALA A 42 4.89 6.22 -14.42
C ALA A 42 3.77 5.99 -13.39
N THR A 43 4.00 6.32 -12.12
CA THR A 43 3.04 6.12 -11.02
C THR A 43 2.17 7.36 -10.83
N THR A 44 0.84 7.20 -10.78
CA THR A 44 -0.09 8.28 -10.42
C THR A 44 -0.66 8.03 -9.03
N TRP A 45 -0.57 9.02 -8.15
CA TRP A 45 -1.00 8.91 -6.75
C TRP A 45 -2.35 9.59 -6.53
N TYR A 46 -3.18 8.96 -5.70
CA TYR A 46 -4.48 9.46 -5.29
C TYR A 46 -4.60 9.42 -3.77
N LYS A 47 -5.23 10.45 -3.21
CA LYS A 47 -5.64 10.51 -1.80
C LYS A 47 -7.13 10.76 -1.74
N ASP A 48 -7.84 9.93 -0.98
CA ASP A 48 -9.29 10.01 -0.79
C ASP A 48 -10.07 10.05 -2.12
N GLY A 49 -9.55 9.32 -3.13
CA GLY A 49 -10.10 9.25 -4.48
C GLY A 49 -9.74 10.44 -5.39
N GLN A 50 -9.11 11.49 -4.87
CA GLN A 50 -8.67 12.64 -5.64
C GLN A 50 -7.22 12.51 -6.09
N LEU A 51 -6.91 13.01 -7.29
CA LEU A 51 -5.54 13.08 -7.80
C LEU A 51 -4.67 13.92 -6.86
N TRP A 52 -3.62 13.31 -6.32
CA TRP A 52 -2.69 13.96 -5.38
C TRP A 52 -1.49 14.61 -6.09
N GLY A 53 -1.04 14.01 -7.19
CA GLY A 53 -0.01 14.60 -8.06
C GLY A 53 1.43 14.29 -7.62
N GLN A 54 1.94 13.13 -8.03
CA GLN A 54 3.37 12.77 -7.97
C GLN A 54 3.73 11.82 -9.14
N GLN A 55 3.34 12.22 -10.35
CA GLN A 55 3.73 11.50 -11.57
C GLN A 55 5.25 11.52 -11.68
N GLY A 56 5.89 10.36 -11.69
CA GLY A 56 7.36 10.26 -11.73
C GLY A 56 7.97 9.43 -10.60
N LEU A 57 7.30 9.38 -9.44
CA LEU A 57 7.86 8.76 -8.24
C LEU A 57 7.10 7.50 -7.83
N ASP A 58 7.85 6.43 -7.66
CA ASP A 58 7.33 5.15 -7.20
C ASP A 58 7.17 5.10 -5.67
N HIS A 59 7.71 6.08 -4.96
CA HIS A 59 7.64 6.23 -3.52
C HIS A 59 7.05 7.60 -3.13
N LEU A 60 6.20 7.60 -2.11
CA LEU A 60 5.53 8.77 -1.54
C LEU A 60 5.77 8.76 -0.03
N SER A 61 6.44 9.79 0.49
CA SER A 61 6.46 10.04 1.94
C SER A 61 5.15 10.72 2.31
N VAL A 62 4.39 10.11 3.22
CA VAL A 62 3.07 10.61 3.61
C VAL A 62 3.19 11.50 4.83
N THR A 63 2.54 12.67 4.77
CA THR A 63 2.47 13.65 5.87
C THR A 63 1.04 13.96 6.30
N GLU A 64 0.05 13.37 5.65
CA GLU A 64 -1.37 13.63 5.93
C GLU A 64 -2.14 12.32 6.08
N SER A 65 -3.08 12.30 7.01
CA SER A 65 -4.00 11.18 7.17
C SER A 65 -4.95 11.13 5.97
N GLY A 66 -5.47 9.94 5.69
CA GLY A 66 -6.35 9.69 4.55
C GLY A 66 -6.16 8.32 3.95
N THR A 67 -6.85 8.08 2.83
CA THR A 67 -6.81 6.82 2.10
C THR A 67 -6.03 6.98 0.81
N TYR A 68 -4.90 6.29 0.70
CA TYR A 68 -3.99 6.41 -0.43
C TYR A 68 -4.15 5.22 -1.39
N THR A 69 -4.13 5.52 -2.68
CA THR A 69 -4.02 4.53 -3.76
C THR A 69 -3.00 5.00 -4.80
N CYS A 70 -2.41 4.07 -5.54
CA CYS A 70 -1.61 4.39 -6.70
C CYS A 70 -2.16 3.71 -7.96
N TYR A 71 -1.88 4.29 -9.11
CA TYR A 71 -2.18 3.74 -10.43
C TYR A 71 -0.90 3.61 -11.24
N ARG A 72 -0.75 2.48 -11.93
CA ARG A 72 0.33 2.23 -12.89
C ARG A 72 -0.20 1.79 -14.25
N PRO A 73 0.32 2.36 -15.35
CA PRO A 73 0.05 1.84 -16.69
C PRO A 73 0.51 0.39 -16.81
N GLY A 74 -0.42 -0.53 -17.05
CA GLY A 74 -0.16 -1.96 -17.22
C GLY A 74 -0.56 -2.85 -16.04
N SER A 75 -0.75 -2.29 -14.83
CA SER A 75 -1.16 -3.05 -13.64
C SER A 75 -2.37 -2.47 -12.89
N GLY A 76 -2.83 -1.27 -13.26
CA GLY A 76 -4.08 -0.68 -12.80
C GLY A 76 -3.97 0.03 -11.45
N HIS A 77 -5.10 0.17 -10.74
CA HIS A 77 -5.15 0.75 -9.40
C HIS A 77 -4.76 -0.27 -8.33
N SER A 78 -4.04 0.20 -7.31
CA SER A 78 -3.76 -0.58 -6.11
C SER A 78 -4.97 -0.66 -5.18
N PRO A 79 -5.03 -1.68 -4.31
CA PRO A 79 -5.87 -1.62 -3.12
C PRO A 79 -5.53 -0.39 -2.26
N PRO A 80 -6.52 0.18 -1.53
CA PRO A 80 -6.30 1.35 -0.69
C PRO A 80 -5.53 1.01 0.59
N ILE A 81 -4.69 1.96 1.04
CA ILE A 81 -4.08 1.95 2.37
C ILE A 81 -4.57 3.17 3.14
N ARG A 82 -4.98 2.95 4.39
CA ARG A 82 -5.37 4.02 5.32
C ARG A 82 -4.17 4.45 6.14
N VAL A 83 -3.97 5.76 6.22
CA VAL A 83 -3.02 6.43 7.08
C VAL A 83 -3.80 7.24 8.11
N LEU A 84 -3.54 6.99 9.39
CA LEU A 84 -4.23 7.60 10.51
C LEU A 84 -3.35 8.62 11.24
N ASP A 85 -4.00 9.48 12.00
CA ASP A 85 -3.39 10.45 12.92
C ASP A 85 -4.23 10.49 14.22
N ASP A 86 -4.63 9.31 14.68
CA ASP A 86 -5.48 9.12 15.87
C ASP A 86 -4.60 8.88 17.09
N GLU A 87 -5.04 9.29 18.28
CA GLU A 87 -4.26 9.18 19.54
C GLU A 87 -3.94 7.74 19.98
N LEU A 88 -4.75 6.74 19.63
CA LEU A 88 -4.50 5.34 20.02
C LEU A 88 -4.84 4.42 18.86
N VAL A 89 -3.86 3.63 18.41
CA VAL A 89 -4.02 2.73 17.27
C VAL A 89 -3.42 1.36 17.58
N LEU A 90 -4.21 0.32 17.32
CA LEU A 90 -3.74 -1.06 17.25
C LEU A 90 -3.26 -1.36 15.83
N GLN A 91 -1.97 -1.59 15.68
CA GLN A 91 -1.35 -1.94 14.41
C GLN A 91 -1.07 -3.44 14.31
N VAL A 92 -1.24 -3.96 13.10
CA VAL A 92 -0.93 -5.35 12.72
C VAL A 92 0.11 -5.36 11.59
N PRO A 93 0.82 -6.47 11.35
CA PRO A 93 1.73 -6.57 10.22
C PRO A 93 1.01 -6.36 8.87
N ALA A 94 1.66 -5.64 7.95
CA ALA A 94 1.12 -5.34 6.63
C ALA A 94 1.08 -6.54 5.67
N ARG A 95 1.81 -7.61 5.99
CA ARG A 95 1.89 -8.84 5.22
C ARG A 95 0.62 -9.68 5.36
N ALA A 96 0.39 -10.57 4.40
CA ALA A 96 -0.61 -11.62 4.56
C ALA A 96 -0.23 -12.53 5.75
N LEU A 97 -1.23 -12.93 6.53
CA LEU A 97 -1.09 -13.83 7.65
C LEU A 97 -1.81 -15.14 7.32
N LEU A 98 -1.20 -16.26 7.67
CA LEU A 98 -1.71 -17.60 7.46
C LEU A 98 -1.93 -18.32 8.80
N GLU A 99 -2.66 -19.43 8.77
CA GLU A 99 -2.84 -20.26 9.94
C GLU A 99 -1.49 -20.80 10.45
N GLY A 100 -1.25 -20.66 11.75
CA GLY A 100 0.00 -21.04 12.39
C GLY A 100 1.06 -19.93 12.44
N ASP A 101 0.83 -18.78 11.78
CA ASP A 101 1.74 -17.64 11.87
C ASP A 101 1.74 -17.02 13.28
N THR A 102 2.93 -16.71 13.79
CA THR A 102 3.09 -15.86 14.98
C THR A 102 2.92 -14.39 14.58
N VAL A 103 2.02 -13.70 15.27
CA VAL A 103 1.70 -12.29 15.02
C VAL A 103 2.10 -11.45 16.21
N THR A 104 2.81 -10.36 15.95
CA THR A 104 3.06 -9.31 16.93
C THR A 104 2.11 -8.15 16.65
N LEU A 105 1.29 -7.81 17.64
CA LEU A 105 0.45 -6.62 17.61
C LEU A 105 1.20 -5.45 18.24
N HIS A 106 1.02 -4.26 17.69
CA HIS A 106 1.63 -3.05 18.24
C HIS A 106 0.53 -2.08 18.64
N CYS A 107 0.34 -1.87 19.94
CA CYS A 107 -0.59 -0.88 20.46
C CYS A 107 0.22 0.37 20.82
N ARG A 108 -0.10 1.50 20.20
CA ARG A 108 0.55 2.78 20.45
C ARG A 108 -0.50 3.85 20.67
N GLY A 109 -0.26 4.69 21.68
CA GLY A 109 -0.93 5.96 21.89
C GLY A 109 -0.17 6.84 22.86
#